data_AF-A0A8C9HXD0-F1
#
_entry.id   AF-A0A8C9HXD0-F1
#
_cell.length_a   1.000
_cell.length_b   1.000
_cell.length_c   1.000
_cell.angle_alpha   90.00
_cell.angle_beta   90.00
_cell.angle_gamma   90.00
#
_symmetry.space_group_name_H-M   'P 1'
#
loop_
_entity.id
_entity.type
_entity.pdbx_description
1 polymer ?
#
loop_
_entity_poly.entity_id
_entity_poly.type
_entity_poly.pdbx_seq_one_letter_code
_entity_poly.pdbx_strand_id
1 'polypeptide(L)'
;MIGGEAATAVEDLISGVRQAANFMQQFHSYLESEKQWKALVEFILLHLPDYHDPPNGGGCLDQLLSLSMVWASCLFLGCSYNKALLDKVMEMAGGMKVEDLPQFVTRSELMKKHQS
;
A
#
# COMPACT_ATOMS: atom_id res chain seq x y z
N MET A 1 20.03 7.70 37.31
CA MET A 1 19.47 8.59 36.26
C MET A 1 19.10 7.74 35.04
N ILE A 2 17.98 7.01 35.06
CA ILE A 2 17.58 6.10 33.96
C ILE A 2 16.40 6.68 33.15
N GLY A 3 15.66 7.65 33.70
CA GLY A 3 14.47 8.22 33.07
C GLY A 3 14.73 9.16 31.88
N GLY A 4 15.92 9.74 31.74
CA GLY A 4 16.22 10.70 30.66
C GLY A 4 16.52 10.04 29.30
N GLU A 5 17.08 8.84 29.32
CA GLU A 5 17.49 8.10 28.11
C GLU A 5 16.29 7.40 27.45
N ALA A 6 15.36 6.89 28.27
CA ALA A 6 14.10 6.34 27.77
C ALA A 6 13.18 7.44 27.19
N ALA A 7 13.14 8.62 27.80
CA ALA A 7 12.34 9.74 27.30
C ALA A 7 12.86 10.25 25.95
N THR A 8 14.18 10.36 25.78
CA THR A 8 14.80 10.77 24.51
C THR A 8 14.59 9.74 23.39
N ALA A 9 14.74 8.45 23.68
CA ALA A 9 14.46 7.39 22.71
C ALA A 9 12.99 7.37 22.24
N VAL A 10 12.04 7.68 23.13
CA VAL A 10 10.61 7.78 22.79
C VAL A 10 10.35 8.98 21.89
N GLU A 11 10.94 10.15 22.18
CA GLU A 11 10.81 11.34 21.34
C GLU A 11 11.41 11.13 19.94
N ASP A 12 12.57 10.48 19.84
CA ASP A 12 13.19 10.14 18.55
C ASP A 12 12.31 9.20 17.72
N LEU A 13 11.71 8.20 18.37
CA LEU A 13 10.75 7.30 17.73
C LEU A 13 9.51 8.05 17.23
N ILE A 14 8.92 8.91 18.06
CA ILE A 14 7.74 9.72 17.69
C ILE A 14 8.08 10.64 16.52
N SER A 15 9.25 11.26 16.53
CA SER A 15 9.71 12.12 15.44
C SER A 15 9.87 11.34 14.14
N GLY A 16 10.48 10.14 14.19
CA GLY A 16 10.62 9.25 13.04
C GLY A 16 9.28 8.80 12.46
N VAL A 17 8.34 8.39 13.33
CA VAL A 17 6.98 8.01 12.91
C VAL A 17 6.26 9.18 12.24
N ARG A 18 6.37 10.39 12.80
CA ARG A 18 5.76 11.59 12.20
C ARG A 18 6.36 11.93 10.84
N GLN A 19 7.67 11.78 10.69
CA GLN A 19 8.34 12.02 9.41
C GLN A 19 7.92 11.01 8.34
N ALA A 20 7.84 9.72 8.69
CA ALA A 20 7.35 8.68 7.81
C ALA A 20 5.87 8.93 7.41
N ALA A 21 5.03 9.33 8.36
CA ALA A 21 3.63 9.67 8.09
C ALA A 21 3.51 10.85 7.13
N ASN A 22 4.28 11.92 7.34
CA ASN A 22 4.30 13.09 6.45
C ASN A 22 4.82 12.76 5.05
N PHE A 23 5.83 11.90 4.95
CA PHE A 23 6.34 11.41 3.66
C PHE A 23 5.27 10.61 2.91
N MET A 24 4.59 9.68 3.58
CA MET A 24 3.52 8.91 2.97
C MET A 24 2.35 9.81 2.54
N GLN A 25 1.93 10.78 3.36
CA GLN A 25 0.86 11.72 3.03
C GLN A 25 1.08 12.47 1.70
N GLN A 26 2.31 12.62 1.21
CA GLN A 26 2.59 13.24 -0.10
C GLN A 26 2.04 12.44 -1.29
N PHE A 27 1.79 11.15 -1.11
CA PHE A 27 1.31 10.25 -2.16
C PHE A 27 -0.20 10.01 -2.12
N HIS A 28 -0.90 10.52 -1.11
CA HIS A 28 -2.35 10.34 -1.02
C HIS A 28 -3.07 11.19 -2.08
N SER A 29 -3.71 10.53 -3.04
CA SER A 29 -4.52 11.21 -4.04
C SER A 29 -5.93 11.47 -3.51
N TYR A 30 -6.49 12.64 -3.82
CA TYR A 30 -7.87 13.02 -3.44
C TYR A 30 -8.97 12.06 -3.92
N LEU A 31 -8.65 11.19 -4.88
CA LEU A 31 -9.61 10.25 -5.49
C LEU A 31 -9.57 8.86 -4.85
N GLU A 32 -8.68 8.64 -3.89
CA GLU A 32 -8.53 7.35 -3.22
C GLU A 32 -9.44 7.29 -1.99
N SER A 33 -10.06 6.14 -1.79
CA SER A 33 -10.73 5.85 -0.53
C SER A 33 -9.70 5.63 0.58
N GLU A 34 -10.05 5.95 1.82
CA GLU A 34 -9.20 5.67 2.98
C GLU A 34 -8.77 4.19 3.08
N LYS A 35 -9.60 3.27 2.59
CA LYS A 35 -9.29 1.83 2.54
C LYS A 35 -8.19 1.51 1.50
N GLN A 36 -8.29 2.10 0.32
CA GLN A 36 -7.24 2.02 -0.71
C GLN A 36 -5.93 2.62 -0.21
N TRP A 37 -6.01 3.81 0.38
CA TRP A 37 -4.85 4.50 0.93
C TRP A 37 -4.15 3.69 2.01
N LYS A 38 -4.89 3.12 2.97
CA LYS A 38 -4.31 2.27 4.01
C LYS A 38 -3.60 1.04 3.44
N ALA A 39 -4.21 0.37 2.46
CA ALA A 39 -3.60 -0.79 1.80
C ALA A 39 -2.31 -0.40 1.05
N LEU A 40 -2.33 0.73 0.34
CA LEU A 40 -1.14 1.28 -0.34
C LEU A 40 -0.02 1.60 0.63
N VAL A 41 -0.33 2.25 1.74
CA VAL A 41 0.66 2.58 2.77
C VAL A 41 1.31 1.32 3.33
N GLU A 42 0.51 0.31 3.64
CA GLU A 42 1.03 -0.98 4.12
C GLU A 42 1.91 -1.67 3.08
N PHE A 43 1.52 -1.62 1.80
CA PHE A 43 2.28 -2.20 0.70
C PHE A 43 3.65 -1.56 0.56
N ILE A 44 3.67 -0.23 0.59
CA ILE A 44 4.90 0.56 0.45
C ILE A 44 5.80 0.31 1.67
N LEU A 45 5.29 0.36 2.89
CA LEU A 45 6.09 0.19 4.10
C LEU A 45 6.73 -1.20 4.21
N LEU A 46 6.03 -2.25 3.78
CA LEU A 46 6.56 -3.61 3.79
C LEU A 46 7.78 -3.77 2.86
N HIS A 47 7.74 -3.11 1.70
CA HIS A 47 8.76 -3.26 0.65
C HIS A 47 9.79 -2.13 0.60
N LEU A 48 9.57 -1.03 1.35
CA LEU A 48 10.49 0.11 1.38
C LEU A 48 11.95 -0.29 1.69
N PRO A 49 12.24 -1.24 2.60
CA PRO A 49 13.62 -1.68 2.86
C PRO A 49 14.30 -2.33 1.65
N ASP A 50 13.55 -3.07 0.83
CA ASP A 50 14.08 -3.77 -0.36
C ASP A 50 14.23 -2.83 -1.56
N TYR A 51 13.57 -1.67 -1.50
CA TYR A 51 13.55 -0.64 -2.55
C TYR A 51 14.35 0.61 -2.18
N HIS A 52 15.28 0.51 -1.21
CA HIS A 52 16.16 1.62 -0.86
C HIS A 52 17.03 2.00 -2.05
N ASP A 53 16.99 3.27 -2.45
CA ASP A 53 17.76 3.74 -3.60
C ASP A 53 19.27 3.54 -3.36
N PRO A 54 20.00 2.96 -4.33
CA PRO A 54 21.45 3.01 -4.31
C PRO A 54 21.89 4.47 -4.42
N PRO A 55 23.11 4.82 -3.93
CA PRO A 55 23.61 6.21 -3.92
C PRO A 55 23.69 6.91 -5.29
N ASN A 56 23.37 6.20 -6.39
CA ASN A 56 23.49 6.66 -7.76
C ASN A 56 22.18 6.66 -8.57
N GLY A 57 21.00 6.45 -7.98
CA GLY A 57 19.75 6.56 -8.75
C GLY A 57 18.47 6.38 -7.95
N GLY A 58 17.59 7.38 -8.01
CA GLY A 58 16.28 7.47 -7.33
C GLY A 58 15.15 6.68 -7.98
N GLY A 59 15.45 5.58 -8.69
CA GLY A 59 14.46 4.85 -9.49
C GLY A 59 13.73 3.73 -8.76
N CYS A 60 14.23 3.30 -7.59
CA CYS A 60 13.64 2.18 -6.86
C CYS A 60 12.35 2.61 -6.16
N LEU A 61 12.34 3.81 -5.55
CA LEU A 61 11.15 4.34 -4.91
C LEU A 61 10.00 4.57 -5.92
N ASP A 62 10.28 5.20 -7.06
CA ASP A 62 9.27 5.44 -8.10
C ASP A 62 8.69 4.13 -8.64
N GLN A 63 9.52 3.09 -8.74
CA GLN A 63 9.07 1.75 -9.11
C GLN A 63 8.14 1.15 -8.05
N LEU A 64 8.48 1.29 -6.77
CA LEU A 64 7.65 0.80 -5.66
C LEU A 64 6.29 1.50 -5.64
N LEU A 65 6.27 2.83 -5.80
CA LEU A 65 5.03 3.62 -5.90
C LEU A 65 4.18 3.21 -7.11
N SER A 66 4.82 2.92 -8.25
CA SER A 66 4.11 2.43 -9.43
C SER A 66 3.50 1.04 -9.19
N LEU A 67 4.23 0.14 -8.54
CA LEU A 67 3.75 -1.22 -8.23
C LEU A 67 2.60 -1.21 -7.23
N SER A 68 2.66 -0.35 -6.20
CA SER A 68 1.59 -0.20 -5.23
C SER A 68 0.31 0.29 -5.90
N MET A 69 0.40 1.29 -6.78
CA MET A 69 -0.76 1.79 -7.54
C MET A 69 -1.36 0.74 -8.46
N VAL A 70 -0.54 -0.05 -9.15
CA VAL A 70 -1.03 -1.17 -9.98
C VAL A 70 -1.76 -2.19 -9.14
N TRP A 71 -1.18 -2.59 -8.00
CA TRP A 71 -1.80 -3.54 -7.08
C TRP A 71 -3.15 -3.04 -6.56
N ALA A 72 -3.21 -1.81 -6.03
CA ALA A 72 -4.45 -1.22 -5.54
C ALA A 72 -5.49 -1.05 -6.64
N SER A 73 -5.09 -0.69 -7.86
CA SER A 73 -6.00 -0.61 -9.00
C SER A 73 -6.60 -1.97 -9.37
N CYS A 74 -5.80 -3.05 -9.35
CA CYS A 74 -6.32 -4.40 -9.55
C CYS A 74 -7.32 -4.78 -8.46
N LEU A 75 -6.96 -4.48 -7.22
CA LEU A 75 -7.65 -4.95 -6.02
C LEU A 75 -8.97 -4.20 -5.77
N PHE A 76 -8.99 -2.89 -6.00
CA PHE A 76 -10.14 -2.04 -5.67
C PHE A 76 -10.93 -1.52 -6.87
N LEU A 77 -10.33 -1.49 -8.06
CA LEU A 77 -10.99 -1.03 -9.29
C LEU A 77 -11.21 -2.16 -10.30
N GLY A 78 -10.66 -3.36 -10.06
CA GLY A 78 -10.80 -4.50 -10.96
C GLY A 78 -10.06 -4.33 -12.29
N CYS A 79 -9.07 -3.44 -12.34
CA CYS A 79 -8.26 -3.23 -13.55
C CYS A 79 -7.46 -4.50 -13.87
N SER A 80 -7.33 -4.82 -15.16
CA SER A 80 -6.50 -5.93 -15.63
C SER A 80 -5.23 -5.40 -16.27
N TYR A 81 -4.11 -6.01 -15.94
CA TYR A 81 -2.80 -5.73 -16.52
C TYR A 81 -2.23 -7.00 -17.16
N ASN A 82 -1.03 -6.90 -17.74
CA ASN A 82 -0.37 -8.09 -18.27
C ASN A 82 -0.09 -9.10 -17.13
N LYS A 83 -0.12 -10.39 -17.47
CA LYS A 83 0.00 -11.48 -16.50
C LYS A 83 1.28 -11.39 -15.65
N ALA A 84 2.42 -11.08 -16.26
CA ALA A 84 3.69 -11.01 -15.54
C ALA A 84 3.69 -9.91 -14.46
N LEU A 85 3.08 -8.76 -14.75
CA LEU A 85 2.95 -7.66 -13.80
C LEU A 85 1.97 -8.01 -12.68
N LEU A 86 0.84 -8.65 -13.01
CA LEU A 86 -0.13 -9.14 -12.02
C LEU A 86 0.50 -10.18 -11.09
N ASP A 87 1.15 -11.20 -11.63
CA ASP A 87 1.79 -12.25 -10.85
C ASP A 87 2.83 -11.65 -9.90
N LYS A 88 3.65 -10.69 -10.37
CA LYS A 88 4.62 -9.98 -9.53
C LYS A 88 3.96 -9.22 -8.38
N VAL A 89 2.96 -8.37 -8.64
CA VAL A 89 2.35 -7.56 -7.57
C VAL A 89 1.57 -8.41 -6.58
N MET A 90 1.01 -9.54 -7.03
CA MET A 90 0.32 -10.49 -6.15
C MET A 90 1.30 -11.31 -5.31
N GLU A 91 2.47 -11.66 -5.84
CA GLU A 91 3.56 -12.27 -5.08
C GLU A 91 4.11 -11.32 -4.01
N MET A 92 4.34 -10.05 -4.36
CA MET A 92 4.73 -9.00 -3.41
C MET A 92 3.68 -8.81 -2.31
N ALA A 93 2.39 -8.89 -2.66
CA ALA A 93 1.30 -8.83 -1.68
C ALA A 93 1.05 -10.17 -0.95
N GLY A 94 1.84 -11.22 -1.22
CA GLY A 94 1.71 -12.58 -0.69
C GLY A 94 2.00 -12.67 0.81
N GLY A 95 1.11 -12.13 1.63
CA GLY A 95 1.28 -12.00 3.07
C GLY A 95 0.52 -10.81 3.67
N MET A 96 0.06 -9.89 2.81
CA MET A 96 -0.76 -8.75 3.22
C MET A 96 -2.23 -9.16 3.41
N LYS A 97 -2.82 -8.80 4.54
CA LYS A 97 -4.26 -9.03 4.80
C LYS A 97 -5.03 -7.73 4.57
N VAL A 98 -5.53 -7.53 3.35
CA VAL A 98 -6.47 -6.44 3.09
C VAL A 98 -7.86 -6.84 3.58
N GLU A 99 -8.28 -6.27 4.72
CA GLU A 99 -9.65 -6.40 5.20
C GLU A 99 -10.61 -5.55 4.34
N ASP A 100 -11.84 -6.02 4.17
CA ASP A 100 -12.92 -5.27 3.49
C ASP A 100 -12.68 -4.99 2.00
N LEU A 101 -12.22 -6.01 1.26
CA LEU A 101 -12.14 -5.94 -0.20
C LEU A 101 -13.51 -5.68 -0.84
N PRO A 102 -13.58 -4.81 -1.86
CA PRO A 102 -14.82 -4.62 -2.59
C PRO A 102 -15.25 -5.93 -3.24
N GLN A 103 -16.49 -6.35 -2.97
CA GLN A 103 -17.08 -7.52 -3.61
C GLN A 103 -17.54 -7.14 -5.01
N PHE A 104 -16.75 -7.50 -6.01
CA PHE A 104 -17.17 -7.39 -7.40
C PHE A 104 -18.22 -8.45 -7.72
N VAL A 105 -19.48 -8.05 -7.72
CA VAL A 105 -20.59 -8.88 -8.21
C VAL A 105 -20.84 -8.56 -9.67
N THR A 106 -20.78 -9.59 -10.52
CA THR A 106 -21.15 -9.42 -11.92
C THR A 106 -22.66 -9.24 -12.05
N ARG A 107 -23.09 -8.56 -13.12
CA ARG A 107 -24.51 -8.37 -13.43
C ARG A 107 -25.28 -9.70 -13.42
N SER A 108 -24.70 -10.77 -13.98
CA SER A 108 -25.33 -12.09 -14.02
C SER A 108 -25.56 -12.67 -12.62
N GLU A 109 -24.64 -12.46 -11.68
CA GLU A 109 -24.78 -12.90 -10.29
C GLU A 109 -25.87 -12.10 -9.54
N LEU A 110 -25.97 -10.79 -9.81
CA LEU A 110 -27.06 -9.96 -9.28
C LEU A 110 -28.44 -10.37 -9.80
N MET A 111 -28.52 -10.74 -11.09
CA MET A 111 -29.79 -11.15 -11.72
C MET A 111 -30.28 -12.51 -11.20
N LYS A 112 -29.37 -13.44 -10.88
CA LYS A 112 -29.75 -14.72 -10.23
C LYS A 112 -30.30 -14.54 -8.81
N LYS A 113 -29.76 -13.59 -8.04
CA LYS A 113 -30.24 -13.31 -6.66
C LYS A 113 -31.66 -12.73 -6.59
N HIS A 114 -32.13 -12.06 -7.66
CA HIS A 114 -33.47 -11.46 -7.71
C HIS A 114 -34.54 -12.37 -8.34
N GLN A 115 -34.18 -13.58 -8.76
CA GLN A 115 -35.12 -14.58 -9.33
C GLN A 115 -35.52 -15.68 -8.33
N SER A 116 -35.20 -15.54 -7.05
CA SER A 116 -35.63 -16.45 -5.98
C SER A 116 -36.72 -15.86 -5.11
#